data_AF-A0AAX1N7V9-F1
#
_entry.id   AF-A0AAX1N7V9-F1
#
_cell.length_a   1.000
_cell.length_b   1.000
_cell.length_c   1.000
_cell.angle_alpha   90.00
_cell.angle_beta   90.00
_cell.angle_gamma   90.00
#
_symmetry.space_group_name_H-M   'P 1'
#
loop_
_entity.id
_entity.type
_entity.pdbx_description
1 polymer ?
#
loop_
_entity_poly.entity_id
_entity_poly.type
_entity_poly.pdbx_seq_one_letter_code
_entity_poly.pdbx_strand_id
1 'polypeptide(L)' 'MKTTTLRADESLLEEVNEIVNSFNYKSNNEFFLEAIKDKVKELKEELIKKQLEKEFSNLLKINSEIMDEFEQLNDNDIL' A
#
# COMPACT_ATOMS: atom_id res chain seq x y z
N MET A 1 3.28 14.56 23.17
CA MET A 1 3.04 14.97 21.78
C MET A 1 4.40 15.11 21.10
N LYS A 2 4.62 14.45 19.95
CA LYS A 2 5.85 14.66 19.16
C LYS A 2 5.60 15.82 18.19
N THR A 3 6.54 16.75 18.11
CA THR A 3 6.50 17.85 17.16
C THR A 3 7.45 17.57 16.00
N THR A 4 7.14 18.08 14.82
CA THR A 4 7.98 17.95 13.63
C THR A 4 7.83 19.21 12.81
N THR A 5 8.93 19.68 12.24
CA THR A 5 8.94 20.84 11.35
C THR A 5 8.94 20.34 9.91
N LEU A 6 7.94 20.74 9.13
CA LEU A 6 7.86 20.48 7.70
C LEU A 6 8.42 21.68 6.94
N ARG A 7 9.16 21.41 5.86
CA ARG A 7 9.61 22.42 4.90
C ARG A 7 9.03 22.05 3.55
N ALA A 8 8.44 23.04 2.89
CA ALA A 8 7.82 22.92 1.59
C ALA A 8 8.12 24.20 0.79
N ASP A 9 8.03 24.09 -0.54
CA ASP A 9 8.18 25.24 -1.42
C ASP A 9 7.03 26.23 -1.21
N GLU A 10 7.32 27.51 -1.43
CA GLU A 10 6.36 28.60 -1.18
C GLU A 10 5.07 28.45 -1.98
N SER A 11 5.16 28.05 -3.26
CA SER A 11 3.99 27.80 -4.10
C SER A 11 3.07 26.72 -3.54
N LEU A 12 3.64 25.64 -2.97
CA LEU A 12 2.85 24.58 -2.35
C LEU A 12 2.17 25.09 -1.06
N LEU A 13 2.83 25.95 -0.30
CA LEU A 13 2.23 26.55 0.91
C LEU A 13 1.08 27.49 0.55
N GLU A 14 1.17 28.24 -0.55
CA GLU A 14 0.09 29.06 -1.07
C GLU A 14 -1.13 28.22 -1.46
N GLU A 15 -0.92 27.15 -2.24
CA GLU A 15 -1.98 26.20 -2.61
C GLU A 15 -2.65 25.58 -1.37
N VAL A 16 -1.86 25.19 -0.36
CA VAL A 16 -2.39 24.66 0.90
C VAL A 16 -3.25 25.70 1.62
N ASN A 17 -2.82 26.96 1.67
CA ASN A 17 -3.60 28.03 2.31
C ASN A 17 -4.93 28.25 1.58
N GLU A 18 -4.93 28.24 0.24
CA GLU A 18 -6.15 28.35 -0.56
C GLU A 18 -7.11 27.19 -0.28
N ILE A 19 -6.61 25.95 -0.22
CA ILE A 19 -7.41 24.77 0.11
C ILE A 19 -7.95 24.86 1.54
N VAL A 20 -7.11 25.19 2.51
CA VAL A 20 -7.52 25.33 3.92
C VAL A 20 -8.67 26.32 4.07
N ASN A 21 -8.56 27.47 3.38
CA ASN A 21 -9.59 28.51 3.38
C ASN A 21 -10.86 28.08 2.63
N SER A 22 -10.71 27.42 1.48
CA SER A 22 -11.85 27.04 0.62
C SER A 22 -12.67 25.88 1.18
N PHE A 23 -12.01 24.96 1.90
CA PHE A 23 -12.62 23.75 2.43
C PHE A 23 -12.90 23.81 3.95
N ASN A 24 -12.81 25.00 4.55
CA ASN A 24 -13.11 25.26 5.96
C ASN A 24 -12.30 24.40 6.95
N TYR A 25 -11.04 24.11 6.65
CA TYR A 25 -10.13 23.55 7.65
C TYR A 25 -9.84 24.63 8.70
N LYS A 26 -9.75 24.24 9.98
CA LYS A 26 -9.49 25.18 11.07
C LYS A 26 -8.06 25.69 11.07
N SER A 27 -7.14 24.95 10.47
CA SER A 27 -5.72 25.32 10.34
C SER A 27 -5.00 24.44 9.32
N ASN A 28 -3.86 24.93 8.83
CA ASN A 28 -2.94 24.12 8.01
C ASN A 28 -2.51 22.83 8.72
N ASN A 29 -2.36 22.88 10.05
CA ASN A 29 -1.99 21.71 10.84
C ASN A 29 -3.07 20.63 10.80
N GLU A 30 -4.35 21.00 10.88
CA GLU A 30 -5.46 20.06 10.75
C GLU A 30 -5.47 19.42 9.35
N PHE A 31 -5.32 20.24 8.31
CA PHE A 31 -5.21 19.76 6.93
C PHE A 31 -4.05 18.78 6.73
N PHE A 32 -2.84 19.13 7.16
CA PHE A 32 -1.68 18.25 7.04
C PHE A 32 -1.86 16.94 7.81
N LEU A 33 -2.47 16.98 9.00
CA LEU A 33 -2.73 15.77 9.77
C LEU A 33 -3.71 14.84 9.05
N GLU A 34 -4.80 15.36 8.48
CA GLU A 34 -5.74 14.55 7.70
C GLU A 34 -5.08 14.01 6.43
N ALA A 35 -4.36 14.84 5.67
CA ALA A 35 -3.64 14.40 4.48
C ALA A 35 -2.62 13.29 4.77
N ILE A 36 -1.88 13.40 5.89
CA ILE A 36 -0.93 12.36 6.32
C ILE A 36 -1.69 11.07 6.68
N LYS A 37 -2.82 11.15 7.40
CA LYS A 37 -3.62 9.95 7.74
C LYS A 37 -4.12 9.24 6.50
N ASP A 38 -4.65 9.99 5.54
CA ASP A 38 -5.16 9.45 4.28
C ASP A 38 -4.05 8.76 3.49
N LYS A 39 -2.89 9.42 3.35
CA LYS A 39 -1.76 8.81 2.63
C LYS A 39 -1.21 7.57 3.34
N VAL A 40 -1.16 7.58 4.67
CA VAL A 40 -0.76 6.39 5.45
C VAL A 40 -1.74 5.23 5.26
N LYS A 41 -3.04 5.50 5.17
CA LYS A 41 -4.05 4.47 4.91
C LYS A 41 -3.86 3.86 3.51
N GLU A 42 -3.75 4.70 2.49
CA GLU A 42 -3.49 4.29 1.10
C GLU A 42 -2.25 3.39 1.01
N LEU A 43 -1.13 3.82 1.60
CA LEU A 43 0.13 3.06 1.57
C LEU A 43 0.04 1.72 2.33
N LYS A 44 -0.77 1.63 3.38
CA LYS A 44 -1.02 0.35 4.08
C LYS A 44 -1.79 -0.62 3.21
N GLU A 45 -2.82 -0.14 2.50
CA GLU A 45 -3.62 -0.97 1.59
C GLU A 45 -2.75 -1.49 0.44
N GLU A 46 -1.89 -0.64 -0.14
CA GLU A 46 -0.92 -1.08 -1.15
C GLU A 46 0.07 -2.11 -0.62
N LEU A 47 0.58 -1.92 0.60
CA LEU A 47 1.51 -2.85 1.22
C LEU A 47 0.88 -4.23 1.42
N ILE A 48 -0.36 -4.27 1.93
CA ILE A 48 -1.12 -5.51 2.10
C ILE A 48 -1.35 -6.18 0.75
N LYS A 49 -1.76 -5.42 -0.27
CA LYS A 49 -1.96 -5.95 -1.63
C LYS A 49 -0.68 -6.59 -2.19
N LYS A 50 0.46 -5.90 -2.10
CA LYS A 50 1.77 -6.42 -2.54
C LYS A 50 2.16 -7.71 -1.81
N GLN A 51 1.88 -7.79 -0.50
CA GLN A 51 2.12 -9.00 0.28
C GLN A 51 1.23 -10.15 -0.18
N LEU A 52 -0.08 -9.91 -0.37
CA LEU A 52 -1.02 -10.92 -0.85
C LEU A 52 -0.65 -11.44 -2.24
N GLU A 53 -0.28 -10.57 -3.17
CA GLU A 53 0.16 -10.96 -4.53
C GLU A 53 1.40 -11.86 -4.48
N LYS A 54 2.37 -11.52 -3.61
CA LYS A 54 3.57 -12.34 -3.42
C LYS A 54 3.23 -13.72 -2.86
N GLU A 55 2.42 -13.79 -1.81
CA GLU A 55 2.03 -15.07 -1.19
C GLU A 55 1.20 -15.92 -2.15
N PHE A 56 0.28 -15.31 -2.90
CA PHE A 56 -0.51 -16.01 -3.90
C PHE A 56 0.37 -16.60 -5.02
N SER A 57 1.36 -15.84 -5.51
CA SER A 57 2.32 -16.35 -6.50
C SER A 57 3.14 -17.52 -5.96
N ASN A 58 3.53 -17.50 -4.68
CA ASN A 58 4.24 -18.61 -4.06
C ASN A 58 3.36 -19.86 -3.99
N LEU A 59 2.09 -19.72 -3.59
CA LEU A 59 1.13 -20.83 -3.53
C LEU A 59 0.88 -21.44 -4.91
N LEU A 60 0.76 -20.62 -5.96
CA LEU A 60 0.62 -21.12 -7.34
C LEU A 60 1.83 -21.94 -7.77
N LYS A 61 3.05 -21.50 -7.43
CA LYS A 61 4.28 -22.23 -7.72
C LYS A 61 4.30 -23.59 -7.03
N ILE A 62 4.01 -23.62 -5.72
CA ILE A 62 3.93 -24.86 -4.94
C ILE A 62 2.87 -25.80 -5.52
N ASN A 63 1.70 -25.26 -5.89
CA ASN A 63 0.63 -26.08 -6.47
C ASN A 63 1.04 -26.67 -7.81
N SER A 64 1.76 -25.93 -8.65
CA SER A 64 2.31 -26.47 -9.91
C SER A 64 3.29 -27.60 -9.64
N GLU A 65 4.22 -27.42 -8.70
CA GLU A 65 5.22 -28.45 -8.34
C GLU A 65 4.55 -29.74 -7.84
N ILE A 66 3.52 -29.62 -7.01
CA ILE A 66 2.73 -30.77 -6.53
C ILE A 66 2.03 -31.50 -7.69
N MET A 67 1.42 -30.75 -8.62
CA MET A 67 0.75 -31.35 -9.79
C MET A 67 1.74 -32.10 -10.69
N ASP A 68 2.91 -31.50 -10.94
CA ASP A 68 3.97 -32.13 -11.72
C ASP A 68 4.47 -33.42 -11.04
N GLU A 69 4.61 -33.44 -9.70
CA GLU A 69 4.97 -34.65 -8.94
C GLU A 69 3.88 -35.74 -9.02
N PHE A 70 2.60 -35.37 -8.92
CA PHE A 70 1.50 -36.33 -9.03
C PHE A 70 1.42 -36.96 -10.42
N GLU A 71 1.64 -36.19 -11.48
CA GLU A 71 1.67 -36.73 -12.86
C GLU A 71 2.81 -37.74 -13.03
N GLN A 72 4.01 -37.42 -12.53
CA GLN A 72 5.16 -38.33 -12.60
C GLN A 72 4.95 -39.64 -11.81
N LEU A 73 4.25 -39.60 -10.69
CA LEU A 73 3.94 -40.81 -9.92
C LEU A 73 2.95 -41.72 -10.67
N ASN A 74 1.91 -41.14 -11.27
CA ASN A 74 0.92 -41.91 -12.05
C ASN A 74 1.54 -42.55 -13.30
N ASP A 75 2.50 -41.90 -13.95
CA ASP A 75 3.19 -42.45 -15.11
C ASP A 75 4.15 -43.61 -14.75
N ASN A 76 4.67 -43.65 -13.52
CA ASN A 76 5.56 -44.71 -13.05
C ASN A 76 4.85 -45.96 -12.54
N ASP A 77 3.58 -45.87 -12.13
CA ASP A 77 2.79 -47.02 -11.63
C ASP A 77 2.11 -47.84 -12.75
N ILE A 78 2.24 -47.43 -14.03
CA ILE A 78 1.64 -48.10 -15.20
C ILE A 78 2.61 -49.09 -15.90
N LEU A 79 3.81 -49.34 -15.35
CA LEU A 79 4.84 -50.25 -15.90
C LEU A 79 4.95 -51.59 -15.14
#